data_AF-A0A5P8WJU6-F1
#
_entry.id   AF-A0A5P8WJU6-F1
#
_cell.length_a   1.000
_cell.length_b   1.000
_cell.length_c   1.000
_cell.angle_alpha   90.00
_cell.angle_beta   90.00
_cell.angle_gamma   90.00
#
_symmetry.space_group_name_H-M   'P 1'
#
loop_
_entity.id
_entity.type
_entity.pdbx_description
1 polymer ?
#
loop_
_entity_poly.entity_id
_entity_poly.type
_entity_poly.pdbx_seq_one_letter_code
_entity_poly.pdbx_strand_id
1 'polypeptide(L)' 'MKNLKARAKELAHQATDYSRQAVQVSPTDREQSRILMRQAHQASKRCQVLIHEILRQQQV' A
#
# COMPACT_ATOMS: atom_id res chain seq x y z
N MET A 1 6.52 4.83 -18.13
CA MET A 1 7.06 5.52 -16.93
C MET A 1 6.04 6.33 -16.10
N LYS A 2 5.33 7.33 -16.65
CA LYS A 2 4.43 8.21 -15.84
C LYS A 2 3.33 7.45 -15.08
N ASN A 3 2.76 6.41 -15.70
CA ASN A 3 1.69 5.61 -15.11
C ASN A 3 2.19 4.77 -13.92
N LEU A 4 3.33 4.09 -14.04
CA LEU A 4 3.89 3.26 -12.96
C LEU A 4 4.21 4.07 -11.70
N LYS A 5 4.83 5.25 -11.85
CA LYS A 5 5.13 6.15 -10.72
C LYS A 5 3.85 6.65 -10.05
N ALA A 6 2.84 7.03 -10.83
CA ALA A 6 1.54 7.44 -10.28
C ALA A 6 0.85 6.29 -9.53
N ARG A 7 0.86 5.09 -10.10
CA ARG A 7 0.24 3.90 -9.48
C ARG A 7 0.96 3.46 -8.21
N ALA A 8 2.30 3.51 -8.18
CA ALA A 8 3.07 3.24 -6.96
C ALA A 8 2.71 4.25 -5.85
N LYS A 9 2.60 5.53 -6.18
CA LYS A 9 2.19 6.57 -5.23
C LYS A 9 0.78 6.33 -4.68
N GLU A 10 -0.17 5.98 -5.54
CA GLU A 10 -1.54 5.65 -5.14
C GLU A 10 -1.59 4.44 -4.18
N LEU A 11 -0.85 3.37 -4.49
CA LEU A 11 -0.76 2.20 -3.61
C LEU A 11 -0.10 2.52 -2.27
N ALA A 12 0.89 3.41 -2.24
CA ALA A 12 1.50 3.88 -1.00
C ALA A 12 0.50 4.68 -0.13
N HIS A 13 -0.31 5.54 -0.76
CA HIS A 13 -1.39 6.25 -0.06
C HIS A 13 -2.43 5.26 0.50
N GLN A 14 -2.92 4.32 -0.31
CA GLN A 14 -3.85 3.29 0.14
C GLN A 14 -3.30 2.48 1.32
N ALA A 15 -2.03 2.05 1.25
CA ALA A 15 -1.40 1.32 2.36
C ALA A 15 -1.37 2.14 3.66
N THR A 16 -1.10 3.43 3.55
CA THR A 16 -1.07 4.36 4.70
C THR A 16 -2.47 4.58 5.26
N ASP A 17 -3.46 4.77 4.40
CA ASP A 17 -4.85 5.02 4.80
C ASP A 17 -5.45 3.80 5.47
N TYR A 18 -5.26 2.60 4.91
CA TYR A 18 -5.68 1.36 5.56
C TYR A 18 -4.99 1.17 6.90
N SER A 19 -3.68 1.49 7.00
CA SER A 19 -2.95 1.39 8.27
C SER A 19 -3.54 2.31 9.34
N ARG A 20 -3.83 3.57 8.97
CA ARG A 20 -4.45 4.55 9.88
C ARG A 20 -5.85 4.12 10.31
N GLN A 21 -6.68 3.69 9.36
CA GLN A 21 -8.04 3.21 9.65
C GLN A 21 -8.03 2.00 10.57
N ALA A 22 -7.09 1.07 10.38
CA ALA A 22 -7.04 -0.10 11.24
C ALA A 22 -6.67 0.25 12.69
N VAL A 23 -5.79 1.24 12.88
CA VAL A 23 -5.45 1.74 14.23
C VAL A 23 -6.67 2.39 14.87
N GLN A 24 -7.41 3.23 14.13
CA GLN A 24 -8.62 3.89 14.61
C GLN A 24 -9.72 2.90 15.00
N VAL A 25 -9.88 1.82 14.23
CA VAL A 25 -10.92 0.82 14.42
C VAL A 25 -10.52 -0.28 15.42
N SER A 26 -9.22 -0.47 15.69
CA SER A 26 -8.73 -1.51 16.61
C SER A 26 -9.34 -1.54 18.03
N PRO A 27 -9.77 -0.42 18.65
CA PRO A 27 -10.39 -0.45 19.96
C PRO A 27 -11.82 -1.01 19.96
N THR A 28 -12.55 -0.85 18.86
CA THR A 28 -13.98 -1.18 18.75
C THR A 28 -14.24 -2.42 17.92
N ASP A 29 -13.41 -2.68 16.91
CA ASP A 29 -13.55 -3.83 16.02
C ASP A 29 -12.18 -4.37 15.60
N ARG A 30 -11.73 -5.39 16.33
CA ARG A 30 -10.44 -6.05 16.07
C ARG A 30 -10.43 -6.85 14.78
N GLU A 31 -11.58 -7.36 14.34
CA GLU A 31 -11.65 -8.14 13.10
C GLU A 31 -11.50 -7.20 11.90
N GLN A 32 -12.23 -6.10 11.89
CA GLN A 32 -12.11 -5.08 10.86
C GLN A 32 -10.71 -4.46 10.84
N SER A 33 -10.10 -4.22 12.01
CA SER A 33 -8.70 -3.80 12.09
C SER A 33 -7.74 -4.80 11.43
N ARG A 34 -7.92 -6.11 11.65
CA ARG A 34 -7.11 -7.14 10.99
C ARG A 34 -7.31 -7.16 9.47
N ILE A 35 -8.54 -6.97 9.00
CA ILE A 35 -8.85 -6.89 7.55
C ILE A 35 -8.14 -5.70 6.92
N LEU A 36 -8.25 -4.52 7.54
CA LEU A 36 -7.59 -3.30 7.08
C LEU A 36 -6.06 -3.45 7.08
N MET A 37 -5.47 -4.09 8.10
CA MET A 37 -4.03 -4.38 8.13
C MET A 37 -3.59 -5.32 7.00
N ARG A 38 -4.40 -6.32 6.65
CA ARG A 38 -4.14 -7.19 5.49
C ARG A 38 -4.20 -6.41 4.18
N GLN A 39 -5.17 -5.50 4.03
CA GLN A 39 -5.27 -4.63 2.86
C GLN A 39 -4.08 -3.69 2.76
N ALA A 40 -3.64 -3.10 3.88
CA ALA A 40 -2.44 -2.28 3.95
C ALA A 40 -1.19 -3.05 3.49
N HIS A 41 -1.01 -4.27 4.00
CA HIS A 41 0.10 -5.13 3.61
C HIS A 41 0.08 -5.47 2.11
N GLN A 42 -1.09 -5.82 1.55
CA GLN A 42 -1.22 -6.12 0.13
C GLN A 42 -0.94 -4.90 -0.76
N ALA A 43 -1.45 -3.72 -0.39
CA ALA A 43 -1.18 -2.47 -1.10
C ALA A 43 0.32 -2.12 -1.06
N SER A 44 0.97 -2.28 0.10
CA SER A 44 2.41 -2.08 0.27
C SER A 44 3.22 -3.03 -0.59
N LYS A 45 2.89 -4.34 -0.60
CA LYS A 45 3.57 -5.35 -1.43
C LYS A 45 3.45 -5.02 -2.92
N ARG A 46 2.26 -4.61 -3.39
CA ARG A 46 2.05 -4.19 -4.78
C ARG A 46 2.85 -2.93 -5.11
N CYS A 47 2.93 -1.97 -4.18
CA CYS A 47 3.74 -0.78 -4.35
C CYS A 47 5.22 -1.12 -4.52
N GLN A 48 5.77 -2.01 -3.68
CA GLN A 48 7.16 -2.45 -3.77
C GLN A 48 7.49 -3.11 -5.11
N VAL A 49 6.59 -3.96 -5.64
CA VAL A 49 6.75 -4.56 -6.98
C VAL A 49 6.87 -3.48 -8.06
N LEU A 50 6.01 -2.46 -8.01
CA LEU A 50 6.08 -1.35 -8.98
C LEU A 50 7.34 -0.51 -8.82
N ILE A 51 7.79 -0.27 -7.58
CA ILE A 51 9.05 0.44 -7.32
C ILE A 51 10.24 -0.33 -7.91
N HIS A 52 10.30 -1.64 -7.70
CA HIS A 52 11.35 -2.48 -8.30
C HIS A 52 11.33 -2.41 -9.83
N GLU A 53 10.15 -2.48 -10.45
CA GLU A 53 10.03 -2.35 -11.91
C GLU A 53 10.47 -0.95 -12.41
N ILE A 54 10.12 0.11 -11.68
CA ILE A 54 10.57 1.49 -11.98
C ILE A 54 12.09 1.62 -11.87
N LEU A 55 12.71 0.98 -10.88
CA LEU A 55 14.17 0.98 -10.72
C LEU A 55 14.84 0.20 -11.84
N ARG A 56 14.29 -0.97 -12.19
CA ARG A 56 14.76 -1.78 -13.31
C ARG A 56 14.75 -1.00 -14.62
N GLN A 57 13.66 -0.26 -14.89
CA GLN A 57 13.52 0.58 -16.09
C GLN A 57 14.42 1.82 -16.11
N GLN A 58 15.03 2.21 -14.98
CA GLN A 58 15.97 3.34 -14.91
C GLN A 58 17.44 2.89 -15.05
N GLN A 59 17.71 1.58 -14.97
CA GLN A 59 19.03 0.99 -15.16
C GLN A 59 19.27 0.51 -16.60
N VAL A 60 18.29 0.69 -17.50
CA VAL A 60 18.33 0.35 -18.93
C VAL A 60 18.38 1.64 -19.75
#